data_AF-A0A6G1EVP6-F1
#
_entry.id   AF-A0A6G1EVP6-F1
#
_cell.length_a   1.000
_cell.length_b   1.000
_cell.length_c   1.000
_cell.angle_alpha   90.00
_cell.angle_beta   90.00
_cell.angle_gamma   90.00
#
_symmetry.space_group_name_H-M   'P 1'
#
loop_
_entity.id
_entity.type
_entity.pdbx_description
1 polymer ?
#
loop_
_entity_poly.entity_id
_entity_poly.type
_entity_poly.pdbx_seq_one_letter_code
_entity_poly.pdbx_strand_id
1 'polypeptide(L)'
;MQVGLAEQIWKMKAFELEMQLVSDKKLQPFLYLEGERFLWYAPHSGFSNQVGELRNAAVAAALLNRTLVVPPVLDHHAVVLGSCPKFRVSDPADLRAAVWDHSMQLLRERRYVAMGDIIDLSPIKAMVRTIDFRVFVSLWCGVDMRKTCFSGLCCAVSGGGSLSGDYDRCRSMLSGLGGSENGCVYPVQNDCRTTVWTYQENNDGALDSFQPDEELKRRKKISYVRRRKDMYKALGPGSEAEDASLLAFGTLFSGPYKGSESYFDIHKSPKDHRLQKILEKVEFLPFAPEIVAAGKEFAKNKIKEPFLCTQLRLLDGQFKNHWKATFSALKERLKALELEMKKNKGSSPIHMFIMTDLPPATWSKTYLADVAKDGRYKLHTLKESDELVVQTAERLMAAEHGLRICGDCWINHSRKHRNNEEEQCL
;
A
#
# COMPACT_ATOMS: atom_id res chain seq x y z
N MET A 1 -34.55 4.53 30.18
CA MET A 1 -34.63 3.51 29.11
C MET A 1 -35.31 4.00 27.81
N GLN A 2 -36.07 5.11 27.82
CA GLN A 2 -36.77 5.62 26.61
C GLN A 2 -36.03 6.70 25.79
N VAL A 3 -34.93 7.28 26.29
CA VAL A 3 -34.19 8.34 25.57
C VAL A 3 -33.28 7.75 24.47
N GLY A 4 -32.71 6.56 24.69
CA GLY A 4 -31.83 5.90 23.71
C GLY A 4 -32.56 5.33 22.49
N LEU A 5 -33.85 4.99 22.61
CA LEU A 5 -34.64 4.47 21.50
C LEU A 5 -35.02 5.60 20.53
N ALA A 6 -35.33 6.80 21.05
CA ALA A 6 -35.65 7.98 20.23
C ALA A 6 -34.43 8.48 19.44
N GLU A 7 -33.23 8.41 20.03
CA GLU A 7 -31.97 8.79 19.38
C GLU A 7 -31.56 7.78 18.28
N GLN A 8 -31.82 6.48 18.50
CA GLN A 8 -31.64 5.46 17.46
C GLN A 8 -32.65 5.58 16.32
N ILE A 9 -33.92 5.89 16.61
CA ILE A 9 -34.95 6.11 15.59
C ILE A 9 -34.67 7.39 14.78
N TRP A 10 -34.13 8.44 15.40
CA TRP A 10 -33.75 9.68 14.69
C TRP A 10 -32.52 9.47 13.80
N LYS A 11 -31.51 8.72 14.27
CA LYS A 11 -30.36 8.30 13.45
C LYS A 11 -30.78 7.38 12.30
N MET A 12 -31.71 6.46 12.51
CA MET A 12 -32.25 5.60 11.44
C MET A 12 -33.08 6.39 10.41
N LYS A 13 -33.91 7.34 10.84
CA LYS A 13 -34.69 8.18 9.91
C LYS A 13 -33.83 9.19 9.15
N ALA A 14 -32.80 9.76 9.79
CA ALA A 14 -31.82 10.60 9.09
C ALA A 14 -31.04 9.78 8.05
N PHE A 15 -30.71 8.53 8.37
CA PHE A 15 -30.05 7.57 7.48
C PHE A 15 -30.96 7.11 6.32
N GLU A 16 -32.26 6.90 6.55
CA GLU A 16 -33.26 6.63 5.49
C GLU A 16 -33.43 7.84 4.55
N LEU A 17 -33.43 9.06 5.08
CA LEU A 17 -33.51 10.29 4.29
C LEU A 17 -32.23 10.55 3.47
N GLU A 18 -31.04 10.26 4.02
CA GLU A 18 -29.78 10.26 3.26
C GLU A 18 -29.77 9.18 2.18
N MET A 19 -30.27 7.97 2.48
CA MET A 19 -30.40 6.90 1.49
C MET A 19 -31.41 7.22 0.38
N GLN A 20 -32.54 7.88 0.68
CA GLN A 20 -33.50 8.33 -0.34
C GLN A 20 -32.92 9.43 -1.23
N LEU A 21 -32.13 10.36 -0.68
CA LEU A 21 -31.40 11.37 -1.46
C LEU A 21 -30.29 10.78 -2.35
N VAL A 22 -29.71 9.64 -1.95
CA VAL A 22 -28.74 8.88 -2.76
C VAL A 22 -29.44 8.00 -3.80
N SER A 23 -30.61 7.45 -3.49
CA SER A 23 -31.39 6.57 -4.39
C SER A 23 -32.11 7.33 -5.51
N ASP A 24 -32.51 8.60 -5.30
CA ASP A 24 -33.16 9.42 -6.33
C ASP A 24 -32.21 9.98 -7.39
N LYS A 25 -30.90 9.80 -7.21
CA LYS A 25 -29.92 9.99 -8.27
C LYS A 25 -29.54 8.62 -8.82
N LYS A 26 -30.22 8.19 -9.89
CA LYS A 26 -29.62 7.27 -10.87
C LYS A 26 -28.38 7.93 -11.46
N LEU A 27 -27.28 7.95 -10.71
CA LEU A 27 -25.95 8.25 -11.23
C LEU A 27 -25.64 7.10 -12.18
N GLN A 28 -25.65 7.37 -13.48
CA GLN A 28 -25.00 6.46 -14.42
C GLN A 28 -23.50 6.52 -14.12
N PRO A 29 -22.86 5.43 -13.64
CA PRO A 29 -21.46 5.49 -13.23
C PRO A 29 -20.49 5.68 -14.42
N PHE A 30 -20.94 5.35 -15.62
CA PHE A 30 -20.12 5.30 -16.84
C PHE A 30 -19.73 6.67 -17.41
N LEU A 31 -20.53 7.72 -17.19
CA LEU A 31 -20.23 9.08 -17.69
C LEU A 31 -19.12 9.81 -16.90
N TYR A 32 -18.61 9.24 -15.80
CA TYR A 32 -17.66 9.90 -14.90
C TYR A 32 -16.19 9.57 -15.16
N LEU A 33 -15.90 8.60 -16.04
CA LEU A 33 -14.55 8.12 -16.33
C LEU A 33 -13.98 8.65 -17.64
N GLU A 34 -14.76 9.40 -18.42
CA GLU A 34 -14.38 9.88 -19.74
C GLU A 34 -13.14 10.79 -19.67
N GLY A 35 -12.04 10.34 -20.30
CA GLY A 35 -10.75 11.03 -20.30
C GLY A 35 -9.88 10.83 -19.05
N GLU A 36 -10.34 10.09 -18.04
CA GLU A 36 -9.53 9.79 -16.85
C GLU A 36 -8.53 8.67 -17.12
N ARG A 37 -7.28 8.89 -16.67
CA ARG A 37 -6.17 7.95 -16.89
C ARG A 37 -5.63 7.45 -15.57
N PHE A 38 -5.55 6.14 -15.42
CA PHE A 38 -5.22 5.45 -14.19
C PHE A 38 -3.80 4.88 -14.22
N LEU A 39 -3.23 4.73 -13.02
CA LEU A 39 -2.04 3.94 -12.74
C LEU A 39 -2.38 2.95 -11.64
N TRP A 40 -2.18 1.67 -11.93
CA TRP A 40 -2.30 0.58 -10.98
C TRP A 40 -0.98 -0.21 -10.92
N TYR A 41 -0.70 -0.80 -9.77
CA TYR A 41 0.49 -1.59 -9.54
C TYR A 41 0.16 -2.80 -8.66
N ALA A 42 0.96 -3.85 -8.78
CA ALA A 42 0.85 -5.04 -7.96
C ALA A 42 1.81 -4.97 -6.74
N PRO A 43 1.34 -4.49 -5.56
CA PRO A 43 2.15 -4.53 -4.34
C PRO A 43 2.48 -5.98 -3.96
N HIS A 44 3.66 -6.21 -3.37
CA HIS A 44 4.05 -7.55 -2.93
C HIS A 44 4.19 -7.67 -1.40
N SER A 45 4.42 -8.90 -0.94
CA SER A 45 4.40 -9.29 0.46
C SER A 45 5.26 -8.44 1.39
N GLY A 46 4.68 -8.13 2.55
CA GLY A 46 5.28 -7.37 3.65
C GLY A 46 4.75 -5.94 3.69
N PHE A 47 4.07 -5.56 4.77
CA PHE A 47 3.41 -4.26 4.87
C PHE A 47 4.36 -3.08 4.58
N SER A 48 5.57 -3.09 5.14
CA SER A 48 6.58 -2.05 4.86
C SER A 48 6.97 -1.97 3.38
N ASN A 49 7.01 -3.10 2.67
CA ASN A 49 7.28 -3.11 1.23
C ASN A 49 6.10 -2.50 0.47
N GLN A 50 4.87 -2.88 0.81
CA GLN A 50 3.65 -2.33 0.18
C GLN A 50 3.55 -0.81 0.38
N VAL A 51 3.91 -0.30 1.56
CA VAL A 51 3.98 1.15 1.83
C VAL A 51 5.09 1.82 1.03
N GLY A 52 6.26 1.18 0.89
CA GLY A 52 7.34 1.64 0.01
C GLY A 52 6.89 1.74 -1.45
N GLU A 53 6.16 0.74 -1.94
CA GLU A 53 5.59 0.73 -3.29
C GLU A 53 4.52 1.81 -3.48
N LEU A 54 3.66 2.05 -2.47
CA LEU A 54 2.68 3.14 -2.50
C LEU A 54 3.35 4.50 -2.68
N ARG A 55 4.48 4.74 -2.01
CA ARG A 55 5.25 5.99 -2.15
C ARG A 55 5.79 6.13 -3.57
N ASN A 56 6.38 5.08 -4.13
CA ASN A 56 6.86 5.08 -5.51
C ASN A 56 5.71 5.25 -6.52
N ALA A 57 4.56 4.63 -6.27
CA ALA A 57 3.37 4.75 -7.10
C ALA A 57 2.78 6.17 -7.08
N ALA A 58 2.78 6.85 -5.93
CA ALA A 58 2.39 8.25 -5.83
C ALA A 58 3.30 9.16 -6.65
N VAL A 59 4.62 8.93 -6.62
CA VAL A 59 5.59 9.66 -7.45
C VAL A 59 5.36 9.39 -8.94
N ALA A 60 5.17 8.12 -9.34
CA ALA A 60 4.90 7.74 -10.73
C ALA A 60 3.57 8.35 -11.24
N ALA A 61 2.52 8.32 -10.42
CA ALA A 61 1.23 8.91 -10.73
C ALA A 61 1.30 10.43 -10.89
N ALA A 62 2.02 11.12 -9.98
CA ALA A 62 2.30 12.55 -10.10
C ALA A 62 3.09 12.86 -11.37
N LEU A 63 4.11 12.07 -11.67
CA LEU A 63 4.99 12.26 -12.82
C LEU A 63 4.23 12.11 -14.14
N LEU A 64 3.39 11.08 -14.24
CA LEU A 64 2.65 10.73 -15.45
C LEU A 64 1.26 11.39 -15.53
N ASN A 65 0.90 12.23 -14.55
CA ASN A 65 -0.40 12.88 -14.42
C ASN A 65 -1.59 11.91 -14.48
N ARG A 66 -1.48 10.79 -13.75
CA ARG A 66 -2.49 9.73 -13.70
C ARG A 66 -3.12 9.64 -12.30
N THR A 67 -4.36 9.21 -12.23
CA THR A 67 -5.01 8.86 -10.97
C THR A 67 -4.47 7.52 -10.45
N LEU A 68 -3.96 7.53 -9.23
CA LEU A 68 -3.41 6.35 -8.58
C LEU A 68 -4.53 5.46 -8.04
N VAL A 69 -4.57 4.21 -8.47
CA VAL A 69 -5.42 3.17 -7.88
C VAL A 69 -4.74 2.65 -6.61
N VAL A 70 -5.32 2.99 -5.45
CA VAL A 70 -4.79 2.62 -4.13
C VAL A 70 -5.22 1.18 -3.82
N PRO A 71 -4.27 0.23 -3.67
CA PRO A 71 -4.58 -1.19 -3.51
C PRO A 71 -5.07 -1.51 -2.08
N PRO A 72 -5.61 -2.73 -1.86
CA PRO A 72 -5.72 -3.28 -0.51
C PRO A 72 -4.35 -3.53 0.13
N VAL A 73 -4.37 -3.67 1.45
CA VAL A 73 -3.29 -4.34 2.18
C VAL A 73 -3.36 -5.84 1.91
N LEU A 74 -2.31 -6.41 1.33
CA LEU A 74 -2.23 -7.85 1.06
C LEU A 74 -1.69 -8.61 2.26
N ASP A 75 -2.13 -9.86 2.41
CA ASP A 75 -1.63 -10.77 3.45
C ASP A 75 -0.13 -11.01 3.28
N HIS A 76 0.55 -11.22 4.39
CA HIS A 76 1.97 -11.54 4.35
C HIS A 76 2.19 -12.86 3.57
N HIS A 77 3.14 -12.84 2.64
CA HIS A 77 3.48 -13.91 1.70
C HIS A 77 2.42 -14.26 0.64
N ALA A 78 1.29 -13.55 0.56
CA ALA A 78 0.28 -13.83 -0.47
C ALA A 78 0.82 -13.66 -1.91
N VAL A 79 1.60 -12.59 -2.14
CA VAL A 79 2.26 -12.33 -3.42
C VAL A 79 3.74 -12.13 -3.20
N VAL A 80 4.57 -12.90 -3.91
CA VAL A 80 6.02 -12.89 -3.73
C VAL A 80 6.70 -12.40 -5.00
N LEU A 81 7.33 -11.22 -4.92
CA LEU A 81 8.17 -10.68 -5.98
C LEU A 81 9.42 -11.53 -6.20
N GLY A 82 10.03 -12.02 -5.13
CA GLY A 82 11.30 -12.73 -5.15
C GLY A 82 12.50 -11.84 -4.80
N SER A 83 13.70 -12.22 -5.25
CA SER A 83 14.94 -11.50 -4.89
C SER A 83 15.38 -10.58 -6.01
N CYS A 84 14.81 -9.38 -6.06
CA CYS A 84 15.15 -8.35 -7.01
C CYS A 84 16.52 -7.67 -6.71
N PRO A 85 17.37 -7.35 -7.70
CA PRO A 85 17.40 -7.81 -9.09
C PRO A 85 18.27 -9.08 -9.22
N LYS A 86 18.35 -9.93 -8.19
CA LYS A 86 19.30 -11.04 -8.05
C LYS A 86 18.90 -12.30 -8.83
N PHE A 87 17.73 -12.89 -8.56
CA PHE A 87 17.24 -14.13 -9.19
C PHE A 87 15.80 -14.45 -8.71
N ARG A 88 15.08 -15.31 -9.46
CA ARG A 88 13.70 -15.73 -9.16
C ARG A 88 12.78 -14.53 -8.91
N VAL A 89 12.77 -13.60 -9.86
CA VAL A 89 11.81 -12.50 -9.87
C VAL A 89 10.59 -12.99 -10.65
N SER A 90 9.42 -12.92 -10.03
CA SER A 90 8.15 -13.26 -10.69
C SER A 90 7.89 -12.33 -11.86
N ASP A 91 7.32 -12.85 -12.94
CA ASP A 91 7.06 -12.04 -14.13
C ASP A 91 5.97 -10.99 -13.84
N PRO A 92 6.03 -9.79 -14.45
CA PRO A 92 5.05 -8.73 -14.19
C PRO A 92 3.59 -9.14 -14.39
N ALA A 93 3.31 -9.96 -15.39
CA ALA A 93 1.96 -10.48 -15.65
C ALA A 93 1.47 -11.39 -14.51
N ASP A 94 2.34 -12.28 -14.01
CA ASP A 94 2.02 -13.18 -12.90
C ASP A 94 1.77 -12.41 -11.61
N LEU A 95 2.55 -11.35 -11.35
CA LEU A 95 2.36 -10.48 -10.19
C LEU A 95 1.02 -9.75 -10.25
N ARG A 96 0.66 -9.17 -11.39
CA ARG A 96 -0.64 -8.51 -11.60
C ARG A 96 -1.79 -9.50 -11.39
N ALA A 97 -1.68 -10.70 -11.97
CA ALA A 97 -2.68 -11.74 -11.81
C ALA A 97 -2.83 -12.18 -10.34
N ALA A 98 -1.71 -12.43 -9.65
CA ALA A 98 -1.71 -12.86 -8.24
C ALA A 98 -2.28 -11.79 -7.30
N VAL A 99 -1.94 -10.50 -7.51
CA VAL A 99 -2.52 -9.41 -6.72
C VAL A 99 -4.01 -9.26 -6.98
N TRP A 100 -4.45 -9.37 -8.24
CA TRP A 100 -5.88 -9.36 -8.56
C TRP A 100 -6.61 -10.47 -7.82
N ASP A 101 -6.12 -11.71 -7.94
CA ASP A 101 -6.75 -12.89 -7.34
C ASP A 101 -6.84 -12.75 -5.81
N HIS A 102 -5.75 -12.31 -5.16
CA HIS A 102 -5.75 -12.09 -3.72
C HIS A 102 -6.66 -10.94 -3.29
N SER A 103 -6.70 -9.85 -4.06
CA SER A 103 -7.58 -8.71 -3.78
C SER A 103 -9.05 -9.11 -3.87
N MET A 104 -9.41 -9.91 -4.88
CA MET A 104 -10.76 -10.46 -5.01
C MET A 104 -11.10 -11.46 -3.91
N GLN A 105 -10.13 -12.27 -3.47
CA GLN A 105 -10.29 -13.15 -2.32
C GLN A 105 -10.57 -12.36 -1.05
N LEU A 106 -9.78 -11.31 -0.75
CA LEU A 106 -9.99 -10.44 0.42
C LEU A 106 -11.40 -9.82 0.41
N LEU A 107 -11.91 -9.42 -0.75
CA LEU A 107 -13.27 -8.90 -0.87
C LEU A 107 -14.33 -9.96 -0.58
N ARG A 108 -14.20 -11.17 -1.17
CA ARG A 108 -15.16 -12.28 -0.98
C ARG A 108 -15.18 -12.80 0.45
N GLU A 109 -14.01 -12.92 1.07
CA GLU A 109 -13.84 -13.36 2.46
C GLU A 109 -14.12 -12.23 3.47
N ARG A 110 -14.39 -11.03 2.98
CA ARG A 110 -14.67 -9.86 3.78
C ARG A 110 -13.53 -9.53 4.77
N ARG A 111 -12.30 -9.64 4.27
CA ARG A 111 -11.05 -9.28 4.97
C ARG A 111 -10.36 -8.06 4.33
N TYR A 112 -11.00 -7.43 3.35
CA TYR A 112 -10.44 -6.29 2.63
C TYR A 112 -10.23 -5.09 3.56
N VAL A 113 -9.03 -4.55 3.52
CA VAL A 113 -8.66 -3.27 4.14
C VAL A 113 -7.93 -2.46 3.07
N ALA A 114 -8.39 -1.24 2.78
CA ALA A 114 -7.68 -0.39 1.81
C ALA A 114 -6.37 0.10 2.41
N MET A 115 -5.33 0.26 1.58
CA MET A 115 -4.12 0.92 2.04
C MET A 115 -4.40 2.35 2.52
N GLY A 116 -5.36 3.04 1.89
CA GLY A 116 -5.83 4.38 2.31
C GLY A 116 -6.63 4.40 3.62
N ASP A 117 -7.09 3.25 4.12
CA ASP A 117 -7.69 3.15 5.45
C ASP A 117 -6.60 3.14 6.55
N ILE A 118 -5.40 2.65 6.23
CA ILE A 118 -4.29 2.49 7.18
C ILE A 118 -3.29 3.65 7.10
N ILE A 119 -3.01 4.12 5.89
CA ILE A 119 -2.05 5.19 5.59
C ILE A 119 -2.82 6.46 5.22
N ASP A 120 -2.55 7.55 5.93
CA ASP A 120 -3.14 8.85 5.65
C ASP A 120 -2.51 9.47 4.39
N LEU A 121 -3.31 9.56 3.33
CA LEU A 121 -2.93 10.14 2.04
C LEU A 121 -3.22 11.64 1.92
N SER A 122 -3.76 12.28 2.96
CA SER A 122 -4.00 13.72 2.99
C SER A 122 -2.77 14.56 2.64
N PRO A 123 -1.51 14.19 3.00
CA PRO A 123 -0.34 14.99 2.64
C PRO A 123 -0.08 15.10 1.13
N ILE A 124 -0.60 14.15 0.34
CA ILE A 124 -0.36 14.06 -1.11
C ILE A 124 -1.61 14.34 -1.95
N LYS A 125 -2.79 14.46 -1.34
CA LYS A 125 -4.09 14.64 -2.01
C LYS A 125 -4.13 15.82 -3.00
N ALA A 126 -3.39 16.89 -2.73
CA ALA A 126 -3.35 18.07 -3.61
C ALA A 126 -2.46 17.88 -4.87
N MET A 127 -1.64 16.83 -4.91
CA MET A 127 -0.67 16.58 -6.00
C MET A 127 -0.96 15.30 -6.76
N VAL A 128 -1.61 14.33 -6.11
CA VAL A 128 -1.93 13.02 -6.67
C VAL A 128 -3.40 12.74 -6.46
N ARG A 129 -4.12 12.57 -7.57
CA ARG A 129 -5.49 12.06 -7.55
C ARG A 129 -5.44 10.58 -7.22
N THR A 130 -6.33 10.11 -6.35
CA THR A 130 -6.36 8.71 -5.95
C THR A 130 -7.77 8.15 -6.02
N ILE A 131 -7.88 6.86 -6.29
CA ILE A 131 -9.13 6.09 -6.25
C ILE A 131 -8.89 4.80 -5.45
N ASP A 132 -9.82 4.45 -4.56
CA ASP A 132 -9.77 3.16 -3.87
C ASP A 132 -10.01 2.03 -4.87
N PHE A 133 -9.22 0.96 -4.77
CA PHE A 133 -9.30 -0.17 -5.68
C PHE A 133 -10.72 -0.75 -5.81
N ARG A 134 -11.53 -0.77 -4.75
CA ARG A 134 -12.94 -1.21 -4.79
C ARG A 134 -13.79 -0.37 -5.73
N VAL A 135 -13.63 0.94 -5.61
CA VAL A 135 -14.35 1.90 -6.46
C VAL A 135 -13.90 1.72 -7.90
N PHE A 136 -12.59 1.63 -8.11
CA PHE A 136 -12.02 1.39 -9.42
C PHE A 136 -12.55 0.11 -10.08
N VAL A 137 -12.53 -1.04 -9.40
CA VAL A 137 -13.01 -2.30 -10.00
C VAL A 137 -14.53 -2.32 -10.19
N SER A 138 -15.30 -1.63 -9.35
CA SER A 138 -16.74 -1.52 -9.57
C SER A 138 -17.06 -0.73 -10.84
N LEU A 139 -16.35 0.39 -11.04
CA LEU A 139 -16.56 1.25 -12.21
C LEU A 139 -15.96 0.67 -13.49
N TRP A 140 -14.74 0.14 -13.41
CA TRP A 140 -13.96 -0.31 -14.56
C TRP A 140 -14.26 -1.74 -14.97
N CYS A 141 -14.57 -2.61 -14.00
CA CYS A 141 -14.82 -4.03 -14.25
C CYS A 141 -16.30 -4.43 -14.04
N GLY A 142 -17.19 -3.51 -13.68
CA GLY A 142 -18.60 -3.85 -13.40
C GLY A 142 -18.82 -4.74 -12.17
N VAL A 143 -17.86 -4.77 -11.24
CA VAL A 143 -17.92 -5.62 -10.04
C VAL A 143 -18.96 -5.09 -9.04
N ASP A 144 -19.89 -5.95 -8.62
CA ASP A 144 -20.94 -5.63 -7.65
C ASP A 144 -20.40 -5.70 -6.22
N MET A 145 -20.27 -4.54 -5.60
CA MET A 145 -19.69 -4.37 -4.27
C MET A 145 -20.70 -4.62 -3.13
N ARG A 146 -22.01 -4.76 -3.42
CA ARG A 146 -23.03 -4.99 -2.37
C ARG A 146 -22.82 -6.27 -1.59
N LYS A 147 -22.21 -7.29 -2.22
CA LYS A 147 -21.99 -8.60 -1.59
C LYS A 147 -20.75 -8.64 -0.69
N THR A 148 -19.89 -7.62 -0.77
CA THR A 148 -18.54 -7.62 -0.17
C THR A 148 -18.28 -6.45 0.78
N CYS A 149 -19.17 -5.45 0.83
CA CYS A 149 -19.07 -4.28 1.70
C CYS A 149 -19.70 -4.45 3.09
N PHE A 150 -19.12 -3.79 4.10
CA PHE A 150 -19.60 -3.79 5.49
C PHE A 150 -20.29 -2.50 5.93
N SER A 151 -20.13 -1.42 5.17
CA SER A 151 -20.45 -0.06 5.58
C SER A 151 -21.21 0.71 4.49
N GLY A 152 -21.90 1.78 4.89
CA GLY A 152 -22.87 2.47 4.03
C GLY A 152 -22.27 3.02 2.74
N LEU A 153 -21.10 3.67 2.80
CA LEU A 153 -20.49 4.30 1.62
C LEU A 153 -19.95 3.23 0.65
N CYS A 154 -19.31 2.18 1.16
CA CYS A 154 -18.86 1.04 0.37
C CYS A 154 -20.03 0.37 -0.38
N CYS A 155 -21.15 0.09 0.30
CA CYS A 155 -22.33 -0.51 -0.31
C CYS A 155 -22.95 0.38 -1.41
N ALA A 156 -22.89 1.70 -1.23
CA ALA A 156 -23.45 2.69 -2.16
C ALA A 156 -22.66 2.84 -3.47
N VAL A 157 -21.39 2.42 -3.51
CA VAL A 157 -20.52 2.55 -4.70
C VAL A 157 -20.83 1.51 -5.80
N SER A 158 -21.76 0.59 -5.57
CA SER A 158 -21.99 -0.53 -6.49
C SER A 158 -22.63 -0.10 -7.81
N GLY A 159 -21.85 -0.17 -8.90
CA GLY A 159 -22.36 -0.05 -10.26
C GLY A 159 -22.92 -1.39 -10.75
N GLY A 160 -24.24 -1.47 -10.95
CA GLY A 160 -24.88 -2.58 -11.68
C GLY A 160 -24.80 -3.97 -11.02
N GLY A 161 -25.46 -4.96 -11.63
CA GLY A 161 -25.40 -6.37 -11.21
C GLY A 161 -24.25 -7.07 -11.92
N SER A 162 -23.29 -7.62 -11.16
CA SER A 162 -22.13 -8.31 -11.73
C SER A 162 -22.48 -9.71 -12.24
N LEU A 163 -21.97 -10.05 -13.43
CA LEU A 163 -21.95 -11.39 -13.98
C LEU A 163 -20.62 -12.08 -13.59
N SER A 164 -20.63 -13.41 -13.44
CA SER A 164 -19.42 -14.17 -13.08
C SER A 164 -18.26 -14.01 -14.07
N GLY A 165 -18.55 -13.68 -15.34
CA GLY A 165 -17.53 -13.47 -16.38
C GLY A 165 -16.77 -12.15 -16.27
N ASP A 166 -17.30 -11.17 -15.52
CA ASP A 166 -16.71 -9.83 -15.43
C ASP A 166 -15.36 -9.86 -14.66
N TYR A 167 -15.25 -10.73 -13.66
CA TYR A 167 -14.03 -10.90 -12.88
C TYR A 167 -12.89 -11.49 -13.70
N ASP A 168 -13.15 -12.56 -14.46
CA ASP A 168 -12.13 -13.24 -15.26
C ASP A 168 -11.70 -12.40 -16.45
N ARG A 169 -12.64 -11.66 -17.06
CA ARG A 169 -12.34 -10.67 -18.10
C ARG A 169 -11.43 -9.58 -17.55
N CYS A 170 -11.78 -8.95 -16.42
CA CYS A 170 -10.94 -7.88 -15.86
C CYS A 170 -9.59 -8.40 -15.38
N ARG A 171 -9.53 -9.62 -14.83
CA ARG A 171 -8.27 -10.31 -14.51
C ARG A 171 -7.37 -10.44 -15.74
N SER A 172 -7.92 -10.94 -16.85
CA SER A 172 -7.18 -11.14 -18.10
C SER A 172 -6.64 -9.83 -18.64
N MET A 173 -7.47 -8.79 -18.62
CA MET A 173 -7.12 -7.45 -19.08
C MET A 173 -6.03 -6.80 -18.21
N LEU A 174 -6.18 -6.80 -16.88
CA LEU A 174 -5.23 -6.18 -15.95
C LEU A 174 -3.89 -6.92 -15.89
N SER A 175 -3.91 -8.25 -16.02
CA SER A 175 -2.68 -9.04 -16.09
C SER A 175 -1.91 -8.84 -17.40
N GLY A 176 -2.61 -8.44 -18.48
CA GLY A 176 -2.05 -8.33 -19.82
C GLY A 176 -1.84 -9.69 -20.51
N LEU A 177 -2.45 -10.76 -19.98
CA LEU A 177 -2.36 -12.12 -20.54
C LEU A 177 -3.20 -12.29 -21.81
N GLY A 178 -4.24 -11.47 -22.01
CA GLY A 178 -5.10 -11.46 -23.19
C GLY A 178 -4.67 -10.50 -24.31
N GLY A 179 -3.54 -9.80 -24.16
CA GLY A 179 -3.19 -8.64 -24.99
C GLY A 179 -3.84 -7.34 -24.50
N SER A 180 -3.51 -6.21 -25.14
CA SER A 180 -4.20 -4.94 -24.86
C SER A 180 -5.58 -5.00 -25.52
N GLU A 181 -6.67 -5.03 -24.74
CA GLU A 181 -8.01 -4.80 -25.30
C GLU A 181 -8.03 -3.37 -25.87
N ASN A 182 -7.93 -3.25 -27.20
CA ASN A 182 -8.05 -2.00 -27.97
C ASN A 182 -7.21 -0.81 -27.50
N GLY A 183 -6.08 -1.03 -26.82
CA GLY A 183 -5.23 0.06 -26.31
C GLY A 183 -5.65 0.63 -24.95
N CYS A 184 -6.75 0.15 -24.33
CA CYS A 184 -7.24 0.71 -23.05
C CYS A 184 -6.28 0.42 -21.88
N VAL A 185 -5.58 -0.71 -21.90
CA VAL A 185 -4.60 -1.09 -20.86
C VAL A 185 -3.22 -1.24 -21.49
N TYR A 186 -2.24 -0.56 -20.88
CA TYR A 186 -0.82 -0.73 -21.18
C TYR A 186 -0.15 -1.52 -20.04
N PRO A 187 0.05 -2.83 -20.20
CA PRO A 187 0.74 -3.64 -19.21
C PRO A 187 2.24 -3.35 -19.25
N VAL A 188 2.78 -2.75 -18.20
CA VAL A 188 4.22 -2.46 -18.12
C VAL A 188 4.98 -3.78 -17.93
N GLN A 189 5.73 -4.17 -18.96
CA GLN A 189 6.53 -5.40 -18.97
C GLN A 189 7.94 -5.23 -18.41
N ASN A 190 8.39 -3.98 -18.27
CA ASN A 190 9.66 -3.68 -17.63
C ASN A 190 9.61 -4.12 -16.17
N ASP A 191 10.70 -4.72 -15.70
CA ASP A 191 10.85 -5.16 -14.34
C ASP A 191 12.22 -4.80 -13.80
N CYS A 192 12.46 -5.20 -12.57
CA CYS A 192 13.64 -4.85 -11.84
C CYS A 192 14.90 -5.61 -12.28
N ARG A 193 14.75 -6.70 -13.06
CA ARG A 193 15.87 -7.43 -13.67
C ARG A 193 16.52 -6.56 -14.75
N THR A 194 15.69 -5.94 -15.57
CA THR A 194 16.11 -5.26 -16.80
C THR A 194 16.18 -3.73 -16.67
N THR A 195 15.44 -3.16 -15.72
CA THR A 195 15.17 -1.72 -15.73
C THR A 195 15.37 -1.11 -14.35
N VAL A 196 15.89 0.11 -14.32
CA VAL A 196 15.81 1.04 -13.19
C VAL A 196 15.11 2.28 -13.71
N TRP A 197 13.92 2.56 -13.20
CA TRP A 197 13.17 3.76 -13.54
C TRP A 197 13.85 4.98 -12.94
N THR A 198 14.03 6.00 -13.77
CA THR A 198 14.62 7.29 -13.38
C THR A 198 13.75 8.43 -13.88
N TYR A 199 14.09 9.64 -13.43
CA TYR A 199 13.53 10.87 -13.96
C TYR A 199 14.68 11.88 -14.16
N GLN A 200 15.47 11.62 -15.20
CA GLN A 200 16.69 12.36 -15.54
C GLN A 200 16.99 12.20 -17.04
N GLU A 201 17.02 13.31 -17.76
CA GLU A 201 17.21 13.34 -19.22
C GLU A 201 18.56 12.74 -19.67
N ASN A 202 19.60 12.83 -18.85
CA ASN A 202 20.98 12.58 -19.28
C ASN A 202 21.41 11.10 -19.24
N ASN A 203 20.62 10.21 -18.62
CA ASN A 203 21.00 8.81 -18.37
C ASN A 203 20.01 7.80 -18.97
N ASP A 204 19.07 8.25 -19.79
CA ASP A 204 18.09 7.35 -20.43
C ASP A 204 18.79 6.36 -21.38
N GLY A 205 18.52 5.07 -21.19
CA GLY A 205 19.13 3.97 -21.93
C GLY A 205 20.53 3.56 -21.43
N ALA A 206 21.13 4.31 -20.51
CA ALA A 206 22.45 3.99 -19.95
C ALA A 206 22.43 2.67 -19.17
N LEU A 207 23.59 2.01 -19.07
CA LEU A 207 23.73 0.85 -18.20
C LEU A 207 23.58 1.27 -16.73
N ASP A 208 22.86 0.46 -15.97
CA ASP A 208 22.83 0.63 -14.52
C ASP A 208 24.20 0.31 -13.90
N SER A 209 24.53 0.98 -12.79
CA SER A 209 25.81 0.77 -12.08
C SER A 209 25.96 -0.67 -11.59
N PHE A 210 24.85 -1.35 -11.32
CA PHE A 210 24.84 -2.79 -11.15
C PHE A 210 24.58 -3.50 -12.48
N GLN A 211 25.60 -4.23 -12.95
CA GLN A 211 25.43 -5.31 -13.93
C GLN A 211 25.76 -6.65 -13.27
N PRO A 212 25.04 -7.74 -13.62
CA PRO A 212 25.42 -9.07 -13.18
C PRO A 212 26.80 -9.42 -13.76
N ASP A 213 27.74 -9.81 -12.92
CA ASP A 213 29.05 -10.32 -13.34
C ASP A 213 28.93 -11.72 -13.98
N GLU A 214 29.98 -12.18 -14.66
CA GLU A 214 29.96 -13.47 -15.37
C GLU A 214 29.76 -14.66 -14.44
N GLU A 215 30.23 -14.57 -13.18
CA GLU A 215 30.00 -15.61 -12.19
C GLU A 215 28.51 -15.72 -11.85
N LEU A 216 27.86 -14.59 -11.57
CA LEU A 216 26.44 -14.50 -11.25
C LEU A 216 25.58 -14.92 -12.44
N LYS A 217 25.94 -14.49 -13.65
CA LYS A 217 25.29 -14.92 -14.90
C LYS A 217 25.31 -16.42 -15.06
N ARG A 218 26.48 -17.06 -14.92
CA ARG A 218 26.62 -18.53 -15.01
C ARG A 218 25.86 -19.24 -13.90
N ARG A 219 26.04 -18.82 -12.64
CA ARG A 219 25.45 -19.46 -11.46
C ARG A 219 23.93 -19.38 -11.44
N LYS A 220 23.35 -18.29 -11.93
CA LYS A 220 21.91 -18.03 -11.88
C LYS A 220 21.22 -18.09 -13.24
N LYS A 221 21.95 -18.44 -14.30
CA LYS A 221 21.47 -18.47 -15.70
C LYS A 221 20.82 -17.14 -16.11
N ILE A 222 21.47 -16.03 -15.77
CA ILE A 222 20.99 -14.68 -16.08
C ILE A 222 21.51 -14.28 -17.46
N SER A 223 20.61 -13.81 -18.32
CA SER A 223 20.92 -13.30 -19.66
C SER A 223 20.54 -11.82 -19.85
N TYR A 224 19.89 -11.18 -18.87
CA TYR A 224 19.42 -9.81 -19.02
C TYR A 224 20.54 -8.77 -18.84
N VAL A 225 20.33 -7.62 -19.48
CA VAL A 225 21.11 -6.40 -19.28
C VAL A 225 20.24 -5.40 -18.55
N ARG A 226 20.81 -4.71 -17.57
CA ARG A 226 20.07 -3.76 -16.73
C ARG A 226 20.33 -2.33 -17.18
N ARG A 227 19.28 -1.55 -17.44
CA ARG A 227 19.39 -0.18 -17.94
C ARG A 227 18.59 0.80 -17.10
N ARG A 228 19.06 2.04 -17.07
CA ARG A 228 18.32 3.18 -16.53
C ARG A 228 17.39 3.70 -17.63
N LYS A 229 16.11 3.92 -17.31
CA LYS A 229 15.11 4.36 -18.28
C LYS A 229 14.31 5.52 -17.69
N ASP A 230 14.19 6.59 -18.46
CA ASP A 230 13.37 7.73 -18.04
C ASP A 230 11.88 7.36 -18.10
N MET A 231 11.22 7.40 -16.95
CA MET A 231 9.82 6.99 -16.84
C MET A 231 8.89 7.91 -17.61
N TYR A 232 9.15 9.23 -17.58
CA TYR A 232 8.31 10.21 -18.26
C TYR A 232 8.39 10.06 -19.77
N LYS A 233 9.61 9.89 -20.30
CA LYS A 233 9.80 9.65 -21.74
C LYS A 233 9.23 8.30 -22.19
N ALA A 234 9.29 7.28 -21.34
CA ALA A 234 8.87 5.93 -21.69
C ALA A 234 7.36 5.70 -21.61
N LEU A 235 6.67 6.40 -20.69
CA LEU A 235 5.27 6.14 -20.34
C LEU A 235 4.38 7.40 -20.30
N GLY A 236 4.96 8.58 -20.53
CA GLY A 236 4.27 9.86 -20.54
C GLY A 236 3.89 10.32 -21.95
N PRO A 237 3.63 11.62 -22.14
CA PRO A 237 3.22 12.17 -23.43
C PRO A 237 4.21 11.90 -24.56
N GLY A 238 3.70 11.51 -25.73
CA GLY A 238 4.46 11.10 -26.92
C GLY A 238 4.91 9.64 -26.91
N SER A 239 4.55 8.85 -25.89
CA SER A 239 4.86 7.42 -25.83
C SER A 239 3.68 6.56 -26.28
N GLU A 240 3.94 5.30 -26.62
CA GLU A 240 2.90 4.28 -26.91
C GLU A 240 1.91 4.10 -25.75
N ALA A 241 2.33 4.42 -24.52
CA ALA A 241 1.50 4.28 -23.33
C ALA A 241 0.68 5.54 -22.99
N GLU A 242 0.81 6.63 -23.75
CA GLU A 242 0.12 7.90 -23.47
C GLU A 242 -1.41 7.74 -23.45
N ASP A 243 -1.93 7.12 -24.51
CA ASP A 243 -3.37 7.01 -24.78
C ASP A 243 -4.03 5.91 -23.95
N ALA A 244 -3.23 5.03 -23.33
CA ALA A 244 -3.76 3.98 -22.49
C ALA A 244 -4.50 4.56 -21.30
N SER A 245 -5.75 4.15 -21.12
CA SER A 245 -6.58 4.53 -19.98
C SER A 245 -6.01 4.00 -18.67
N LEU A 246 -5.28 2.88 -18.70
CA LEU A 246 -4.64 2.30 -17.52
C LEU A 246 -3.19 1.88 -17.80
N LEU A 247 -2.26 2.34 -16.95
CA LEU A 247 -0.95 1.72 -16.82
C LEU A 247 -0.97 0.66 -15.72
N ALA A 248 -0.57 -0.57 -16.03
CA ALA A 248 -0.59 -1.68 -15.10
C ALA A 248 0.83 -2.20 -14.82
N PHE A 249 1.41 -1.82 -13.68
CA PHE A 249 2.75 -2.24 -13.25
C PHE A 249 2.74 -3.58 -12.51
N GLY A 250 3.74 -4.43 -12.78
CA GLY A 250 3.92 -5.68 -12.04
C GLY A 250 4.39 -5.51 -10.60
N THR A 251 5.09 -4.41 -10.30
CA THR A 251 5.51 -3.99 -8.96
C THR A 251 6.05 -2.57 -9.11
N LEU A 252 6.20 -1.83 -8.01
CA LEU A 252 7.03 -0.62 -7.94
C LEU A 252 8.04 -0.71 -6.80
N PHE A 253 8.38 -1.93 -6.38
CA PHE A 253 9.27 -2.15 -5.25
C PHE A 253 10.69 -1.71 -5.57
N SER A 254 11.21 -0.83 -4.72
CA SER A 254 12.61 -0.42 -4.77
C SER A 254 13.26 -0.41 -3.41
N GLY A 255 14.54 -0.73 -3.38
CA GLY A 255 15.44 -0.42 -2.28
C GLY A 255 16.90 -0.43 -2.71
N PRO A 256 17.80 0.08 -1.86
CA PRO A 256 19.21 0.19 -2.18
C PRO A 256 19.84 -1.18 -2.50
N TYR A 257 20.58 -1.24 -3.59
CA TYR A 257 21.21 -2.47 -4.07
C TYR A 257 22.53 -2.20 -4.80
N LYS A 258 23.64 -2.65 -4.19
CA LYS A 258 25.00 -2.61 -4.78
C LYS A 258 25.37 -1.25 -5.43
N GLY A 259 25.03 -0.14 -4.77
CA GLY A 259 25.35 1.21 -5.29
C GLY A 259 24.37 1.74 -6.35
N SER A 260 23.22 1.09 -6.52
CA SER A 260 22.05 1.58 -7.26
C SER A 260 20.78 1.34 -6.43
N GLU A 261 19.62 1.51 -7.04
CA GLU A 261 18.32 1.09 -6.57
C GLU A 261 17.87 -0.20 -7.26
N SER A 262 16.97 -0.96 -6.66
CA SER A 262 16.50 -2.23 -7.23
C SER A 262 15.50 -2.06 -8.37
N TYR A 263 14.73 -0.97 -8.44
CA TYR A 263 13.83 -0.74 -9.58
C TYR A 263 13.43 0.73 -9.81
N PHE A 264 13.36 1.55 -8.77
CA PHE A 264 12.83 2.91 -8.83
C PHE A 264 13.82 3.89 -8.18
N ASP A 265 14.51 4.67 -9.00
CA ASP A 265 15.56 5.62 -8.62
C ASP A 265 15.16 7.04 -9.04
N ILE A 266 14.07 7.52 -8.44
CA ILE A 266 13.57 8.87 -8.63
C ILE A 266 13.69 9.59 -7.29
N HIS A 267 14.90 10.09 -7.01
CA HIS A 267 15.22 10.76 -5.75
C HIS A 267 15.46 12.26 -5.88
N LYS A 268 15.73 12.77 -7.09
CA LYS A 268 16.06 14.18 -7.33
C LYS A 268 15.58 14.63 -8.71
N SER A 269 14.83 15.73 -8.75
CA SER A 269 14.68 16.56 -9.94
C SER A 269 14.95 18.03 -9.59
N PRO A 270 16.12 18.60 -9.94
CA PRO A 270 16.41 20.00 -9.63
C PRO A 270 15.47 20.97 -10.35
N LYS A 271 14.86 20.55 -11.46
CA LYS A 271 14.07 21.41 -12.35
C LYS A 271 12.56 21.30 -12.11
N ASP A 272 12.08 20.20 -11.50
CA ASP A 272 10.65 19.99 -11.24
C ASP A 272 10.34 20.16 -9.75
N HIS A 273 9.93 21.38 -9.37
CA HIS A 273 9.49 21.70 -8.01
C HIS A 273 8.25 20.90 -7.57
N ARG A 274 7.37 20.53 -8.50
CA ARG A 274 6.18 19.71 -8.18
C ARG A 274 6.63 18.31 -7.77
N LEU A 275 7.56 17.74 -8.53
CA LEU A 275 8.12 16.42 -8.23
C LEU A 275 8.91 16.42 -6.91
N GLN A 276 9.70 17.47 -6.65
CA GLN A 276 10.40 17.58 -5.36
C GLN A 276 9.45 17.64 -4.17
N LYS A 277 8.38 18.43 -4.28
CA LYS A 277 7.37 18.54 -3.23
C LYS A 277 6.68 17.20 -2.96
N ILE A 278 6.35 16.41 -3.99
CA ILE A 278 5.77 15.08 -3.77
C ILE A 278 6.79 14.14 -3.14
N LEU A 279 8.06 14.16 -3.57
CA LEU A 279 9.14 13.35 -2.98
C LEU A 279 9.30 13.61 -1.47
N GLU A 280 9.32 14.89 -1.06
CA GLU A 280 9.34 15.29 0.35
C GLU A 280 8.13 14.77 1.13
N LYS A 281 6.93 14.81 0.52
CA LYS A 281 5.69 14.36 1.18
C LYS A 281 5.58 12.85 1.28
N VAL A 282 6.12 12.09 0.33
CA VAL A 282 6.07 10.62 0.36
C VAL A 282 7.22 10.00 1.16
N GLU A 283 8.27 10.75 1.50
CA GLU A 283 9.34 10.28 2.40
C GLU A 283 8.75 9.74 3.72
N PHE A 284 7.71 10.39 4.22
CA PHE A 284 6.93 9.92 5.35
C PHE A 284 5.43 10.13 5.14
N LEU A 285 4.73 9.03 4.84
CA LEU A 285 3.27 8.97 4.91
C LEU A 285 2.85 8.51 6.32
N PRO A 286 2.04 9.31 7.05
CA PRO A 286 1.58 8.94 8.39
C PRO A 286 0.55 7.81 8.36
N PHE A 287 0.39 7.13 9.49
CA PHE A 287 -0.78 6.27 9.70
C PHE A 287 -2.04 7.10 9.91
N ALA A 288 -3.20 6.48 9.68
CA ALA A 288 -4.50 7.08 9.95
C ALA A 288 -4.61 7.63 11.38
N PRO A 289 -5.38 8.72 11.60
CA PRO A 289 -5.48 9.38 12.90
C PRO A 289 -5.88 8.45 14.05
N GLU A 290 -6.74 7.47 13.79
CA GLU A 290 -7.21 6.48 14.77
C GLU A 290 -6.05 5.63 15.28
N ILE A 291 -5.17 5.16 14.39
CA ILE A 291 -3.98 4.37 14.73
C ILE A 291 -2.98 5.22 15.53
N VAL A 292 -2.74 6.46 15.08
CA VAL A 292 -1.84 7.40 15.77
C VAL A 292 -2.36 7.73 17.17
N ALA A 293 -3.66 7.97 17.31
CA ALA A 293 -4.31 8.23 18.58
C ALA A 293 -4.17 7.04 19.53
N ALA A 294 -4.42 5.82 19.04
CA ALA A 294 -4.26 4.59 19.83
C ALA A 294 -2.82 4.39 20.30
N GLY A 295 -1.83 4.62 19.43
CA GLY A 295 -0.41 4.55 19.81
C GLY A 295 -0.04 5.56 20.92
N LYS A 296 -0.55 6.80 20.81
CA LYS A 296 -0.36 7.84 21.84
C LYS A 296 -1.05 7.46 23.15
N GLU A 297 -2.26 6.93 23.07
CA GLU A 297 -3.03 6.46 24.23
C GLU A 297 -2.29 5.32 24.94
N PHE A 298 -1.80 4.34 24.20
CA PHE A 298 -1.03 3.23 24.75
C PHE A 298 0.22 3.72 25.47
N ALA A 299 1.02 4.58 24.83
CA ALA A 299 2.21 5.14 25.43
C ALA A 299 1.90 5.93 26.71
N LYS A 300 0.89 6.80 26.67
CA LYS A 300 0.52 7.67 27.80
C LYS A 300 -0.15 6.92 28.95
N ASN A 301 -0.97 5.92 28.68
CA ASN A 301 -1.82 5.27 29.68
C ASN A 301 -1.29 3.91 30.15
N LYS A 302 -0.50 3.20 29.33
CA LYS A 302 0.06 1.89 29.69
C LYS A 302 1.55 1.98 30.05
N ILE A 303 2.36 2.64 29.22
CA ILE A 303 3.82 2.69 29.43
C ILE A 303 4.20 3.74 30.48
N LYS A 304 3.70 4.98 30.34
CA LYS A 304 3.86 6.13 31.27
C LYS A 304 5.29 6.64 31.52
N GLU A 305 6.29 6.08 30.83
CA GLU A 305 7.72 6.37 31.05
C GLU A 305 8.45 6.40 29.71
N PRO A 306 9.65 7.01 29.61
CA PRO A 306 10.53 6.84 28.45
C PRO A 306 10.82 5.35 28.21
N PHE A 307 10.72 4.92 26.96
CA PHE A 307 10.83 3.51 26.61
C PHE A 307 11.59 3.26 25.32
N LEU A 308 12.20 2.07 25.24
CA LEU A 308 12.86 1.57 24.04
C LEU A 308 11.84 0.83 23.16
N CYS A 309 11.61 1.33 21.94
CA CYS A 309 10.88 0.58 20.92
C CYS A 309 11.78 -0.49 20.32
N THR A 310 11.33 -1.75 20.33
CA THR A 310 12.11 -2.89 19.84
C THR A 310 11.26 -3.72 18.88
N GLN A 311 11.62 -3.70 17.59
CA GLN A 311 11.04 -4.57 16.58
C GLN A 311 11.95 -5.79 16.35
N LEU A 312 11.47 -6.98 16.69
CA LEU A 312 12.23 -8.23 16.59
C LEU A 312 11.52 -9.19 15.64
N ARG A 313 12.06 -9.36 14.42
CA ARG A 313 11.60 -10.40 13.48
C ARG A 313 12.37 -11.69 13.76
N LEU A 314 11.66 -12.72 14.23
CA LEU A 314 12.21 -13.95 14.76
C LEU A 314 11.60 -15.20 14.10
N LEU A 315 10.38 -15.19 13.59
CA LEU A 315 9.76 -16.39 12.98
C LEU A 315 9.92 -16.50 11.47
N ASP A 316 10.20 -15.41 10.77
CA ASP A 316 10.46 -15.46 9.34
C ASP A 316 11.71 -16.30 9.02
N GLY A 317 11.58 -17.29 8.12
CA GLY A 317 12.59 -18.31 7.84
C GLY A 317 13.94 -17.77 7.36
N GLN A 318 13.97 -16.59 6.72
CA GLN A 318 15.24 -15.91 6.42
C GLN A 318 15.88 -15.32 7.69
N PHE A 319 15.07 -14.84 8.63
CA PHE A 319 15.51 -14.20 9.88
C PHE A 319 15.82 -15.17 11.02
N LYS A 320 15.34 -16.42 10.97
CA LYS A 320 15.77 -17.49 11.88
C LYS A 320 17.29 -17.67 11.89
N ASN A 321 17.93 -17.50 10.72
CA ASN A 321 19.39 -17.57 10.59
C ASN A 321 20.12 -16.33 11.14
N HIS A 322 19.39 -15.27 11.47
CA HIS A 322 19.92 -13.99 11.95
C HIS A 322 19.65 -13.72 13.43
N TRP A 323 19.04 -14.65 14.17
CA TRP A 323 18.73 -14.47 15.61
C TRP A 323 19.91 -13.99 16.43
N LYS A 324 21.10 -14.56 16.19
CA LYS A 324 22.33 -14.17 16.91
C LYS A 324 22.65 -12.69 16.70
N ALA A 325 22.55 -12.20 15.47
CA ALA A 325 22.82 -10.80 15.15
C ALA A 325 21.73 -9.88 15.74
N THR A 326 20.45 -10.25 15.58
CA THR A 326 19.31 -9.50 16.13
C THR A 326 19.41 -9.36 17.66
N PHE A 327 19.68 -10.45 18.38
CA PHE A 327 19.83 -10.41 19.83
C PHE A 327 21.14 -9.74 20.27
N SER A 328 22.22 -9.81 19.48
CA SER A 328 23.46 -9.08 19.78
C SER A 328 23.23 -7.57 19.77
N ALA A 329 22.56 -7.04 18.74
CA ALA A 329 22.23 -5.62 18.63
C ALA A 329 21.35 -5.15 19.79
N LEU A 330 20.33 -5.95 20.16
CA LEU A 330 19.50 -5.65 21.33
C LEU A 330 20.32 -5.62 22.63
N LYS A 331 21.18 -6.63 22.84
CA LYS A 331 22.03 -6.73 24.03
C LYS A 331 23.00 -5.56 24.17
N GLU A 332 23.60 -5.13 23.06
CA GLU A 332 24.48 -3.95 23.04
C GLU A 332 23.72 -2.67 23.40
N ARG A 333 22.52 -2.50 22.83
CA ARG A 333 21.68 -1.32 23.12
C ARG A 333 21.24 -1.27 24.58
N LEU A 334 20.85 -2.42 25.16
CA LEU A 334 20.46 -2.49 26.58
C LEU A 334 21.65 -2.22 27.51
N LYS A 335 22.84 -2.76 27.21
CA LYS A 335 24.05 -2.45 27.96
C LYS A 335 24.41 -0.96 27.95
N ALA A 336 24.23 -0.29 26.82
CA ALA A 336 24.48 1.15 26.71
C ALA A 336 23.52 1.94 27.61
N LEU A 337 22.23 1.63 27.56
CA LEU A 337 21.21 2.27 28.42
C LEU A 337 21.47 2.02 29.91
N GLU A 338 21.84 0.79 30.29
CA GLU A 338 22.20 0.47 31.67
C GLU A 338 23.38 1.31 32.18
N LEU A 339 24.39 1.52 31.33
CA LEU A 339 25.54 2.34 31.67
C LEU A 339 25.15 3.81 31.87
N GLU A 340 24.27 4.34 31.02
CA GLU A 340 23.72 5.69 31.14
C GLU A 340 22.91 5.86 32.44
N MET A 341 22.07 4.88 32.78
CA MET A 341 21.27 4.91 34.01
C MET A 341 22.14 4.87 35.27
N LYS A 342 23.20 4.05 35.27
CA LYS A 342 24.18 4.00 36.37
C LYS A 342 24.88 5.33 36.57
N LYS A 343 25.26 6.03 35.49
CA LYS A 343 25.86 7.38 35.55
C LYS A 343 24.90 8.40 36.17
N ASN A 344 23.62 8.29 35.83
CA ASN A 344 22.58 9.23 36.28
C ASN A 344 21.96 8.87 37.64
N LYS A 345 22.50 7.87 38.36
CA LYS A 345 21.93 7.32 39.62
C LYS A 345 20.45 6.91 39.52
N GLY A 346 19.98 6.58 38.32
CA GLY A 346 18.61 6.12 38.09
C GLY A 346 18.46 4.66 38.52
N SER A 347 17.45 4.37 39.35
CA SER A 347 17.13 3.01 39.81
C SER A 347 15.88 2.40 39.15
N SER A 348 15.18 3.16 38.32
CA SER A 348 13.98 2.70 37.62
C SER A 348 14.30 1.59 36.60
N PRO A 349 13.37 0.67 36.31
CA PRO A 349 13.56 -0.31 35.25
C PRO A 349 13.61 0.38 33.87
N ILE A 350 14.26 -0.24 32.90
CA ILE A 350 14.19 0.18 31.49
C ILE A 350 12.87 -0.32 30.90
N HIS A 351 12.01 0.60 30.48
CA HIS A 351 10.75 0.25 29.81
C HIS A 351 11.02 -0.10 28.34
N MET A 352 10.43 -1.19 27.86
CA MET A 352 10.60 -1.64 26.48
C MET A 352 9.25 -1.97 25.86
N PHE A 353 8.96 -1.37 24.70
CA PHE A 353 7.83 -1.80 23.87
C PHE A 353 8.34 -2.81 22.84
N ILE A 354 7.85 -4.03 22.87
CA ILE A 354 8.29 -5.12 22.00
C ILE A 354 7.23 -5.40 20.94
N MET A 355 7.65 -5.34 19.69
CA MET A 355 6.91 -5.82 18.53
C MET A 355 7.65 -7.00 17.92
N THR A 356 7.07 -8.19 18.00
CA THR A 356 7.70 -9.41 17.48
C THR A 356 6.66 -10.35 16.88
N ASP A 357 7.07 -11.12 15.88
CA ASP A 357 6.30 -12.20 15.28
C ASP A 357 6.38 -13.50 16.11
N LEU A 358 7.25 -13.57 17.12
CA LEU A 358 7.37 -14.73 18.01
C LEU A 358 6.43 -14.60 19.22
N PRO A 359 5.42 -15.48 19.39
CA PRO A 359 4.47 -15.35 20.49
C PRO A 359 5.15 -15.59 21.86
N PRO A 360 4.73 -14.91 22.94
CA PRO A 360 5.36 -15.01 24.27
C PRO A 360 5.54 -16.44 24.80
N ALA A 361 4.59 -17.33 24.50
CA ALA A 361 4.66 -18.74 24.90
C ALA A 361 5.89 -19.48 24.34
N THR A 362 6.48 -18.98 23.25
CA THR A 362 7.61 -19.58 22.55
C THR A 362 8.95 -18.92 22.86
N TRP A 363 8.98 -17.93 23.75
CA TRP A 363 10.23 -17.23 24.10
C TRP A 363 11.22 -18.09 24.91
N SER A 364 10.82 -19.28 25.38
CA SER A 364 11.69 -20.15 26.19
C SER A 364 13.05 -20.37 25.54
N LYS A 365 14.13 -20.29 26.33
CA LYS A 365 15.54 -20.44 25.87
C LYS A 365 15.98 -19.38 24.86
N THR A 366 15.28 -18.24 24.76
CA THR A 366 15.73 -17.07 23.98
C THR A 366 16.24 -15.97 24.91
N TYR A 367 17.08 -15.08 24.38
CA TYR A 367 17.51 -13.89 25.12
C TYR A 367 16.33 -13.01 25.55
N LEU A 368 15.23 -13.01 24.78
CA LEU A 368 14.02 -12.27 25.12
C LEU A 368 13.34 -12.82 26.39
N ALA A 369 13.38 -14.14 26.62
CA ALA A 369 12.89 -14.72 27.87
C ALA A 369 13.79 -14.37 29.07
N ASP A 370 15.09 -14.22 28.87
CA ASP A 370 16.01 -13.78 29.92
C ASP A 370 15.69 -12.33 30.31
N VAL A 371 15.54 -11.45 29.32
CA VAL A 371 15.12 -10.06 29.52
C VAL A 371 13.75 -9.97 30.21
N ALA A 372 12.79 -10.82 29.83
CA ALA A 372 11.45 -10.82 30.42
C ALA A 372 11.42 -11.24 31.91
N LYS A 373 12.42 -11.98 32.39
CA LYS A 373 12.54 -12.43 33.78
C LYS A 373 13.42 -11.51 34.63
N ASP A 374 14.19 -10.64 34.00
CA ASP A 374 15.11 -9.73 34.68
C ASP A 374 14.36 -8.47 35.13
N GLY A 375 14.31 -8.25 36.45
CA GLY A 375 13.60 -7.12 37.06
C GLY A 375 14.14 -5.73 36.68
N ARG A 376 15.29 -5.66 35.99
CA ARG A 376 15.83 -4.41 35.43
C ARG A 376 15.05 -3.91 34.21
N TYR A 377 14.22 -4.75 33.58
CA TYR A 377 13.44 -4.37 32.41
C TYR A 377 11.94 -4.53 32.66
N LYS A 378 11.15 -3.65 32.06
CA LYS A 378 9.69 -3.73 32.06
C LYS A 378 9.19 -3.81 30.63
N LEU A 379 8.67 -4.98 30.26
CA LEU A 379 8.22 -5.26 28.90
C LEU A 379 6.74 -4.89 28.70
N HIS A 380 6.47 -4.19 27.61
CA HIS A 380 5.15 -3.82 27.13
C HIS A 380 4.96 -4.43 25.75
N THR A 381 3.83 -5.08 25.53
CA THR A 381 3.43 -5.66 24.24
C THR A 381 2.00 -5.27 23.94
N LEU A 382 1.63 -5.36 22.67
CA LEU A 382 0.27 -5.17 22.19
C LEU A 382 -0.17 -6.45 21.49
N LYS A 383 -1.37 -6.94 21.79
CA LYS A 383 -1.96 -8.13 21.18
C LYS A 383 -3.18 -7.75 20.37
N GLU A 384 -3.48 -8.56 19.37
CA GLU A 384 -4.68 -8.39 18.53
C GLU A 384 -5.98 -8.39 19.36
N SER A 385 -6.02 -9.16 20.46
CA SER A 385 -7.15 -9.25 21.38
C SER A 385 -7.26 -8.10 22.39
N ASP A 386 -6.29 -7.18 22.44
CA ASP A 386 -6.35 -6.06 23.39
C ASP A 386 -7.49 -5.12 23.00
N GLU A 387 -8.29 -4.69 23.99
CA GLU A 387 -9.46 -3.83 23.78
C GLU A 387 -9.13 -2.56 22.95
N LEU A 388 -7.97 -1.94 23.22
CA LEU A 388 -7.50 -0.79 22.46
C LEU A 388 -7.32 -1.09 20.97
N VAL A 389 -6.83 -2.28 20.62
CA VAL A 389 -6.64 -2.70 19.22
C VAL A 389 -7.98 -2.92 18.56
N VAL A 390 -8.87 -3.67 19.21
CA VAL A 390 -10.23 -3.97 18.70
C VAL A 390 -11.01 -2.68 18.46
N GLN A 391 -11.08 -1.79 19.44
CA GLN A 391 -11.77 -0.49 19.31
C GLN A 391 -11.13 0.42 18.25
N THR A 392 -9.81 0.33 18.06
CA THR A 392 -9.13 1.10 17.01
C THR A 392 -9.48 0.56 15.63
N ALA A 393 -9.51 -0.76 15.46
CA ALA A 393 -9.94 -1.39 14.21
C ALA A 393 -11.38 -1.02 13.86
N GLU A 394 -12.31 -1.07 14.82
CA GLU A 394 -13.71 -0.67 14.61
C GLU A 394 -13.83 0.79 14.17
N ARG A 395 -13.15 1.72 14.86
CA ARG A 395 -13.13 3.14 14.49
C ARG A 395 -12.53 3.37 13.11
N LEU A 396 -11.46 2.66 12.78
CA LEU A 396 -10.78 2.76 11.49
C LEU A 396 -11.72 2.32 10.35
N MET A 397 -12.37 1.17 10.51
CA MET A 397 -13.30 0.65 9.50
C MET A 397 -14.52 1.55 9.32
N ALA A 398 -15.00 2.19 10.40
CA ALA A 398 -16.10 3.16 10.33
C ALA A 398 -15.70 4.50 9.69
N ALA A 399 -14.42 4.86 9.70
CA ALA A 399 -13.94 6.12 9.12
C ALA A 399 -13.94 6.08 7.59
N GLU A 400 -13.73 4.90 6.97
CA GLU A 400 -13.77 4.68 5.52
C GLU A 400 -12.86 5.66 4.74
N HIS A 401 -11.66 5.95 5.26
CA HIS A 401 -10.73 6.92 4.68
C HIS A 401 -10.44 6.64 3.21
N GLY A 402 -10.26 5.38 2.83
CA GLY A 402 -10.01 4.98 1.44
C GLY A 402 -11.10 5.43 0.47
N LEU A 403 -12.37 5.33 0.87
CA LEU A 403 -13.52 5.70 0.03
C LEU A 403 -13.79 7.20 0.04
N ARG A 404 -13.51 7.89 1.16
CA ARG A 404 -13.74 9.34 1.29
C ARG A 404 -12.79 10.18 0.45
N ILE A 405 -11.61 9.68 0.12
CA ILE A 405 -10.68 10.40 -0.76
C ILE A 405 -11.27 10.56 -2.17
N CYS A 406 -12.15 9.66 -2.60
CA CYS A 406 -12.92 9.83 -3.83
C CYS A 406 -14.04 10.87 -3.71
N GLY A 407 -14.59 11.14 -2.52
CA GLY A 407 -15.79 11.97 -2.29
C GLY A 407 -15.79 13.34 -2.95
N ASP A 408 -14.63 14.01 -3.01
CA ASP A 408 -14.48 15.31 -3.67
C ASP A 408 -14.46 15.22 -5.21
N CYS A 409 -14.17 14.05 -5.78
CA CYS A 409 -14.27 13.80 -7.22
C CYS A 409 -15.74 13.73 -7.68
N TRP A 410 -16.66 13.23 -6.85
CA TRP A 410 -18.06 13.00 -7.23
C TRP A 410 -18.90 14.30 -7.25
N ILE A 411 -18.61 15.24 -6.34
CA ILE A 411 -19.46 16.43 -6.10
C ILE A 411 -19.21 17.55 -7.12
N ASN A 412 -17.99 17.71 -7.64
CA ASN A 412 -17.64 18.87 -8.47
C ASN A 412 -17.80 18.66 -9.98
N HIS A 413 -17.79 17.41 -10.48
CA HIS A 413 -17.90 17.15 -11.92
C HIS A 413 -19.34 17.02 -12.46
N SER A 414 -20.34 16.89 -11.58
CA SER A 414 -21.76 16.79 -11.97
C SER A 414 -22.37 18.09 -12.55
N ARG A 415 -21.56 19.12 -12.81
CA ARG A 415 -21.99 20.43 -13.32
C ARG A 415 -21.60 20.74 -14.77
N LYS A 416 -20.83 19.90 -15.45
CA LYS A 416 -20.36 20.22 -16.80
C LYS A 416 -20.31 19.00 -17.71
N HIS A 417 -20.97 19.14 -18.85
CA HIS A 417 -21.00 18.29 -20.04
C HIS A 417 -22.22 17.36 -20.20
N ARG A 418 -22.97 17.68 -21.26
CA ARG A 418 -23.97 16.89 -21.97
C ARG A 418 -23.53 16.94 -23.44
N ASN A 419 -23.59 15.80 -24.13
CA ASN A 419 -23.24 15.54 -25.56
C ASN A 419 -21.73 15.27 -25.74
N ASN A 420 -21.25 14.16 -26.31
CA ASN A 420 -21.62 13.46 -27.54
C ASN A 420 -21.35 11.93 -27.45
N GLU A 421 -21.84 11.20 -28.45
CA GLU A 421 -21.62 9.78 -28.71
C GLU A 421 -20.17 9.49 -29.13
N GLU A 422 -19.47 8.60 -28.41
CA GLU A 422 -18.42 7.72 -28.92
C GLU A 422 -18.18 6.58 -27.90
N GLU A 423 -18.42 5.34 -28.34
CA GLU A 423 -18.23 4.13 -27.54
C GLU A 423 -16.73 3.74 -27.63
N GLN A 424 -15.89 4.25 -26.73
CA GLN A 424 -14.49 3.83 -26.58
C GLN A 424 -14.10 3.66 -25.11
N CYS A 425 -13.72 2.42 -24.77
CA CYS A 425 -13.23 1.92 -23.47
C CYS A 425 -14.20 1.91 -22.26
N LEU A 426 -15.48 2.29 -22.38
CA LEU A 426 -16.49 2.16 -21.31
C LEU A 426 -17.79 1.51 -21.76
#